data_AF-A0AAT9HLV4-F1
#
_entry.id   AF-A0AAT9HLV4-F1
#
_cell.length_a   1.000
_cell.length_b   1.000
_cell.length_c   1.000
_cell.angle_alpha   90.00
_cell.angle_beta   90.00
_cell.angle_gamma   90.00
#
_symmetry.space_group_name_H-M   'P 1'
#
loop_
_entity.id
_entity.type
_entity.pdbx_description
1 polymer ?
#
loop_
_entity_poly.entity_id
_entity_poly.type
_entity_poly.pdbx_seq_one_letter_code
_entity_poly.pdbx_strand_id
1 'polypeptide(L)'
;MQPPVRDGTDLGDLPGQHAHPRQEHPVPAQPAHRVVATATSGVAPHYAGIASATVNTAQQTGASIGTALLNTIAASATSTYLADHHGADVLRDATVHGYATAATWALGITLGTAVLAALFITADPRKTAP
;
A
#
# COMPACT_ATOMS: atom_id res chain seq x y z
N MET A 1 -34.39 18.52 -28.55
CA MET A 1 -33.37 19.59 -28.65
C MET A 1 -32.02 18.95 -28.30
N GLN A 2 -31.26 18.50 -29.31
CA GLN A 2 -29.90 17.94 -29.13
C GLN A 2 -28.89 18.97 -29.68
N PRO A 3 -27.77 19.24 -28.99
CA PRO A 3 -26.72 20.10 -29.56
C PRO A 3 -25.96 19.37 -30.70
N PRO A 4 -25.47 20.11 -31.71
CA PRO A 4 -24.82 19.53 -32.88
C PRO A 4 -23.45 18.93 -32.57
N VAL A 5 -23.18 17.76 -33.16
CA VAL A 5 -21.89 17.06 -33.17
C VAL A 5 -20.87 17.92 -33.91
N ARG A 6 -19.82 18.36 -33.21
CA ARG A 6 -18.67 19.05 -33.84
C ARG A 6 -17.74 17.99 -34.43
N ASP A 7 -17.61 18.03 -35.75
CA ASP A 7 -16.65 17.27 -36.55
C ASP A 7 -15.23 17.77 -36.26
N GLY A 8 -14.34 16.88 -35.82
CA GLY A 8 -13.01 17.20 -35.29
C GLY A 8 -11.93 17.36 -36.37
N THR A 9 -12.31 17.73 -37.58
CA THR A 9 -11.41 17.91 -38.74
C THR A 9 -10.98 19.37 -38.94
N ASP A 10 -10.90 20.16 -37.86
CA ASP A 10 -10.24 21.47 -37.87
C ASP A 10 -8.74 21.29 -37.70
N LEU A 11 -8.13 20.90 -38.83
CA LEU A 11 -6.71 20.83 -39.08
C LEU A 11 -6.16 22.27 -39.16
N GLY A 12 -5.93 22.88 -38.00
CA GLY A 12 -5.03 24.01 -37.88
C GLY A 12 -3.60 23.55 -38.11
N ASP A 13 -3.13 23.70 -39.35
CA ASP A 13 -1.73 23.77 -39.71
C ASP A 13 -1.08 24.98 -39.00
N LEU A 14 -0.24 24.70 -38.00
CA LEU A 14 0.54 25.71 -37.27
C LEU A 14 2.00 25.61 -37.73
N PRO A 15 2.41 26.34 -38.79
CA PRO A 15 3.81 26.42 -39.17
C PRO A 15 4.55 27.31 -38.16
N GLY A 16 5.43 26.71 -37.36
CA GLY A 16 6.50 27.46 -36.67
C GLY A 16 6.60 27.40 -35.15
N GLN A 17 6.03 26.41 -34.45
CA GLN A 17 6.33 26.24 -33.02
C GLN A 17 7.68 25.55 -32.78
N HIS A 18 8.71 26.39 -32.75
CA HIS A 18 9.90 26.33 -31.90
C HIS A 18 10.47 24.93 -31.65
N ALA A 19 11.56 24.62 -32.35
CA ALA A 19 12.53 23.62 -31.93
C ALA A 19 13.09 24.02 -30.55
N HIS A 20 12.37 23.68 -29.49
CA HIS A 20 12.90 23.71 -28.14
C HIS A 20 14.01 22.66 -28.08
N PRO A 21 15.26 23.03 -27.74
CA PRO A 21 16.28 22.03 -27.44
C PRO A 21 15.69 21.12 -26.37
N ARG A 22 15.66 19.81 -26.62
CA ARG A 22 15.26 18.83 -25.61
C ARG A 22 16.20 19.02 -24.43
N GLN A 23 15.73 19.74 -23.42
CA GLN A 23 16.35 19.76 -22.12
C GLN A 23 16.17 18.33 -21.59
N GLU A 24 17.16 17.49 -21.86
CA GLU A 24 17.30 16.19 -21.23
C GLU A 24 17.60 16.47 -19.76
N HIS A 25 16.55 16.75 -19.00
CA HIS A 25 16.63 16.81 -17.55
C HIS A 25 17.21 15.46 -17.09
N PRO A 26 18.37 15.44 -16.43
CA PRO A 26 18.89 14.23 -15.82
C PRO A 26 17.82 13.69 -14.88
N VAL A 27 17.22 12.55 -15.23
CA VAL A 27 16.23 11.89 -14.37
C VAL A 27 16.97 11.56 -13.07
N PRO A 28 16.62 12.17 -11.93
CA PRO A 28 17.26 11.82 -10.67
C PRO A 28 17.03 10.32 -10.46
N ALA A 29 18.09 9.58 -10.14
CA ALA A 29 17.99 8.19 -9.76
C ALA A 29 17.06 8.11 -8.55
N GLN A 30 15.78 7.77 -8.79
CA GLN A 30 14.79 7.70 -7.73
C GLN A 30 15.19 6.58 -6.78
N PRO A 31 15.03 6.78 -5.46
CA PRO A 31 15.37 5.75 -4.48
C PRO A 31 14.53 4.51 -4.77
N ALA A 32 15.17 3.47 -5.31
CA ALA A 32 14.52 2.18 -5.54
C ALA A 32 13.84 1.76 -4.23
N HIS A 33 12.54 1.45 -4.31
CA HIS A 33 11.70 1.13 -3.17
C HIS A 33 12.34 -0.01 -2.36
N ARG A 34 12.93 0.33 -1.21
CA ARG A 34 13.92 -0.52 -0.50
C ARG A 34 13.38 -1.89 -0.13
N VAL A 35 12.09 -1.99 0.19
CA VAL A 35 11.44 -3.26 0.59
C VAL A 35 11.43 -4.27 -0.56
N VAL A 36 11.10 -3.82 -1.77
CA VAL A 36 11.08 -4.69 -2.96
C VAL A 36 12.50 -5.04 -3.37
N ALA A 37 13.43 -4.08 -3.29
CA ALA A 37 14.84 -4.31 -3.60
C ALA A 37 15.50 -5.34 -2.66
N THR A 38 15.17 -5.34 -1.36
CA THR A 38 15.64 -6.38 -0.43
C THR A 38 14.98 -7.74 -0.71
N ALA A 39 13.71 -7.76 -1.10
CA ALA A 39 12.99 -9.01 -1.40
C ALA A 39 13.42 -9.65 -2.75
N THR A 40 13.99 -8.88 -3.67
CA THR A 40 14.54 -9.39 -4.94
C THR A 40 16.07 -9.56 -4.90
N SER A 41 16.75 -9.11 -3.83
CA SER A 41 18.19 -9.31 -3.68
C SER A 41 18.52 -10.81 -3.60
N GLY A 42 19.26 -11.33 -4.58
CA GLY A 42 19.61 -12.75 -4.70
C GLY A 42 18.83 -13.53 -5.78
N VAL A 43 17.83 -12.91 -6.42
CA VAL A 43 17.11 -13.50 -7.55
C VAL A 43 17.89 -13.30 -8.85
N ALA A 44 18.01 -14.34 -9.70
CA ALA A 44 18.67 -14.22 -10.99
C ALA A 44 18.03 -13.09 -11.84
N PRO A 45 18.79 -12.29 -12.61
CA PRO A 45 18.30 -11.08 -13.27
C PRO A 45 17.03 -11.29 -14.12
N HIS A 46 16.85 -12.47 -14.72
CA HIS A 46 15.68 -12.79 -15.53
C HIS A 46 14.41 -13.06 -14.72
N TYR A 47 14.51 -13.35 -13.42
CA TYR A 47 13.39 -13.58 -12.51
C TYR A 47 13.05 -12.38 -11.62
N ALA A 48 13.85 -11.30 -11.66
CA ALA A 48 13.66 -10.13 -10.80
C ALA A 48 12.27 -9.48 -10.96
N GLY A 49 11.72 -9.48 -12.18
CA GLY A 49 10.37 -8.99 -12.45
C GLY A 49 9.26 -9.82 -11.79
N ILE A 50 9.40 -11.15 -11.83
CA ILE A 50 8.44 -12.08 -11.20
C ILE A 50 8.50 -11.93 -9.68
N ALA A 51 9.70 -11.87 -9.10
CA ALA A 51 9.88 -11.69 -7.67
C ALA A 51 9.28 -10.36 -7.17
N SER A 52 9.50 -9.26 -7.90
CA SER A 52 8.91 -7.95 -7.59
C SER A 52 7.38 -7.97 -7.67
N ALA A 53 6.82 -8.61 -8.69
CA ALA A 53 5.37 -8.77 -8.84
C ALA A 53 4.77 -9.56 -7.67
N THR A 54 5.38 -10.68 -7.27
CA THR A 54 4.92 -11.49 -6.13
C THR A 54 4.93 -10.69 -4.82
N VAL A 55 5.99 -9.91 -4.57
CA VAL A 55 6.11 -9.07 -3.38
C VAL A 55 5.05 -7.97 -3.36
N ASN A 56 4.86 -7.28 -4.48
CA ASN A 56 3.83 -6.26 -4.59
C ASN A 56 2.42 -6.83 -4.40
N THR A 57 2.11 -7.98 -5.01
CA THR A 57 0.83 -8.66 -4.81
C THR A 57 0.64 -9.05 -3.34
N ALA A 58 1.64 -9.65 -2.71
CA ALA A 58 1.57 -10.02 -1.30
C ALA A 58 1.34 -8.80 -0.39
N GLN A 59 2.01 -7.68 -0.66
CA GLN A 59 1.82 -6.43 0.10
C GLN A 59 0.44 -5.83 -0.11
N GLN A 60 -0.06 -5.76 -1.36
CA GLN A 60 -1.37 -5.21 -1.66
C GLN A 60 -2.50 -6.05 -1.04
N THR A 61 -2.40 -7.38 -1.18
CA THR A 61 -3.33 -8.33 -0.57
C THR A 61 -3.28 -8.22 0.96
N GLY A 62 -2.07 -8.19 1.55
CA GLY A 62 -1.89 -8.04 2.99
C GLY A 62 -2.45 -6.73 3.54
N ALA A 63 -2.20 -5.60 2.87
CA ALA A 63 -2.71 -4.30 3.28
C ALA A 63 -4.24 -4.23 3.26
N SER A 64 -4.85 -4.81 2.23
CA SER A 64 -6.31 -4.84 2.07
C SER A 64 -6.97 -5.72 3.13
N ILE A 65 -6.46 -6.93 3.32
CA ILE A 65 -6.97 -7.88 4.32
C ILE A 65 -6.77 -7.34 5.73
N GLY A 66 -5.59 -6.80 6.05
CA GLY A 66 -5.30 -6.22 7.36
C GLY A 66 -6.24 -5.07 7.69
N THR A 67 -6.47 -4.17 6.74
CA THR A 67 -7.40 -3.04 6.93
C THR A 67 -8.83 -3.51 7.16
N ALA A 68 -9.32 -4.45 6.34
CA ALA A 68 -10.67 -5.01 6.49
C ALA A 68 -10.87 -5.71 7.84
N LEU A 69 -9.88 -6.49 8.27
CA LEU A 69 -9.90 -7.16 9.57
C LEU A 69 -9.97 -6.16 10.72
N LEU A 70 -9.09 -5.16 10.74
CA LEU A 70 -9.05 -4.17 11.82
C LEU A 70 -10.33 -3.32 11.86
N ASN A 71 -10.88 -2.95 10.70
CA ASN A 71 -12.17 -2.27 10.62
C ASN A 71 -13.31 -3.14 11.19
N THR A 72 -13.29 -4.45 10.92
CA THR A 72 -14.29 -5.38 11.45
C THR A 72 -14.20 -5.44 12.97
N ILE A 73 -13.00 -5.57 13.54
CA ILE A 73 -12.78 -5.58 15.00
C ILE A 73 -13.27 -4.27 15.62
N ALA A 74 -12.90 -3.12 15.04
CA ALA A 74 -13.32 -1.81 15.53
C ALA A 74 -14.85 -1.66 15.53
N ALA A 75 -15.50 -2.04 14.42
CA ALA A 75 -16.95 -1.97 14.28
C ALA A 75 -17.67 -2.92 15.25
N SER A 76 -17.20 -4.17 15.38
CA SER A 76 -17.76 -5.15 16.32
C SER A 76 -17.64 -4.68 17.76
N ALA A 77 -16.47 -4.21 18.19
CA ALA A 77 -16.26 -3.70 19.54
C ALA A 77 -17.09 -2.44 19.83
N THR A 78 -17.23 -1.53 18.86
CA THR A 78 -18.13 -0.37 18.96
C THR A 78 -19.58 -0.82 19.14
N SER A 79 -20.03 -1.77 18.33
CA SER A 79 -21.40 -2.29 18.39
C SER A 79 -21.72 -2.98 19.71
N THR A 80 -20.78 -3.78 20.24
CA THR A 80 -20.94 -4.42 21.55
C THR A 80 -21.00 -3.37 22.67
N TYR A 81 -20.12 -2.36 22.63
CA TYR A 81 -20.11 -1.30 23.64
C TYR A 81 -21.45 -0.54 23.68
N LEU A 82 -22.02 -0.22 22.51
CA LEU A 82 -23.33 0.43 22.39
C LEU A 82 -24.50 -0.42 22.89
N ALA A 83 -24.39 -1.75 22.84
CA ALA A 83 -25.41 -2.65 23.36
C ALA A 83 -25.44 -2.66 24.89
N ASP A 84 -24.26 -2.56 25.52
CA ASP A 84 -24.09 -2.69 26.97
C ASP A 84 -24.12 -1.34 27.72
N HIS A 85 -23.91 -0.23 27.02
CA HIS A 85 -23.80 1.11 27.62
C HIS A 85 -24.84 2.07 27.05
N HIS A 86 -25.29 3.02 27.88
CA HIS A 86 -26.25 4.06 27.51
C HIS A 86 -25.84 5.40 28.12
N GLY A 87 -26.20 6.50 27.47
CA GLY A 87 -25.89 7.86 27.94
C GLY A 87 -25.74 8.85 26.80
N ALA A 88 -25.62 10.13 27.13
CA ALA A 88 -25.50 11.20 26.12
C ALA A 88 -24.22 11.07 25.27
N ASP A 89 -23.12 10.60 25.86
CA ASP A 89 -21.80 10.51 25.21
C ASP A 89 -21.46 9.10 24.67
N VAL A 90 -22.41 8.16 24.76
CA VAL A 90 -22.15 6.73 24.50
C VAL A 90 -21.58 6.45 23.11
N LEU A 91 -21.98 7.20 22.09
CA LEU A 91 -21.48 7.03 20.72
C LEU A 91 -19.99 7.39 20.61
N ARG A 92 -19.57 8.47 21.28
CA ARG A 92 -18.17 8.88 21.30
C ARG A 92 -17.33 7.85 22.05
N ASP A 93 -17.79 7.41 23.20
CA ASP A 93 -17.04 6.45 24.01
C ASP A 93 -16.95 5.08 23.33
N ALA A 94 -18.04 4.61 22.70
CA ALA A 94 -18.05 3.37 21.93
C ALA A 94 -17.07 3.39 20.75
N THR A 95 -17.03 4.49 19.99
CA THR A 95 -16.12 4.61 18.84
C THR A 95 -14.66 4.63 19.27
N VAL A 96 -14.33 5.37 20.34
CA VAL A 96 -12.98 5.36 20.92
C VAL A 96 -12.61 3.98 21.43
N HIS A 97 -13.52 3.30 22.13
CA HIS A 97 -13.31 1.93 22.62
C HIS A 97 -13.06 0.95 21.48
N GLY A 98 -13.82 1.05 20.38
CA GLY A 98 -13.65 0.24 19.19
C GLY A 98 -12.26 0.41 18.55
N TYR A 99 -11.83 1.66 18.34
CA TYR A 99 -10.49 1.94 17.79
C TYR A 99 -9.37 1.49 18.73
N ALA A 100 -9.51 1.71 20.05
CA ALA A 100 -8.52 1.26 21.03
C ALA A 100 -8.39 -0.28 21.04
N THR A 101 -9.52 -0.98 20.92
CA THR A 101 -9.56 -2.45 20.83
C THR A 101 -8.87 -2.93 19.55
N ALA A 102 -9.19 -2.33 18.40
CA ALA A 102 -8.55 -2.66 17.13
C ALA A 102 -7.03 -2.39 17.16
N ALA A 103 -6.58 -1.29 17.76
CA ALA A 103 -5.16 -0.98 17.92
C ALA A 103 -4.43 -2.03 18.78
N THR A 104 -5.06 -2.52 19.85
CA THR A 104 -4.51 -3.57 20.70
C THR A 104 -4.35 -4.88 19.93
N TRP A 105 -5.35 -5.25 19.12
CA TRP A 105 -5.24 -6.41 18.21
C TRP A 105 -4.17 -6.22 17.15
N ALA A 106 -4.04 -5.02 16.57
CA ALA A 106 -2.99 -4.71 15.60
C ALA A 106 -1.60 -4.97 16.19
N LEU A 107 -1.34 -4.49 17.42
CA LEU A 107 -0.09 -4.76 18.13
C LEU A 107 0.15 -6.27 18.31
N GLY A 108 -0.88 -7.02 18.72
CA GLY A 108 -0.78 -8.48 18.86
C GLY A 108 -0.44 -9.20 17.55
N ILE A 109 -1.10 -8.82 16.45
CA ILE A 109 -0.85 -9.39 15.13
C ILE A 109 0.55 -9.04 14.62
N THR A 110 1.00 -7.80 14.81
CA THR A 110 2.35 -7.37 14.45
C THR A 110 3.40 -8.17 15.21
N LEU A 111 3.23 -8.35 16.53
CA LEU A 111 4.14 -9.15 17.35
C LEU A 111 4.13 -10.63 16.93
N GLY A 112 2.96 -11.21 16.69
CA GLY A 112 2.84 -12.58 16.18
C GLY A 112 3.54 -12.75 14.84
N THR A 113 3.36 -11.80 13.92
CA THR A 113 4.04 -11.79 12.62
C THR A 113 5.55 -11.64 12.77
N ALA A 114 6.03 -10.81 13.71
CA ALA A 114 7.46 -10.66 13.99
C ALA A 114 8.07 -11.97 14.52
N VAL A 115 7.37 -12.71 15.39
CA VAL A 115 7.81 -14.03 15.85
C VAL A 115 7.86 -15.03 14.70
N LEU A 116 6.82 -15.09 13.86
CA LEU A 116 6.84 -15.95 12.69
C LEU A 116 7.99 -15.59 11.75
N ALA A 117 8.21 -14.31 11.46
CA ALA A 117 9.33 -13.85 10.66
C ALA A 117 10.68 -14.28 11.27
N ALA A 118 10.87 -14.15 12.58
CA ALA A 118 12.09 -14.58 13.26
C ALA A 118 12.31 -16.11 13.17
N LEU A 119 11.24 -16.91 13.16
CA LEU A 119 11.31 -18.37 13.02
C LEU A 119 11.58 -18.82 11.58
N PHE A 120 10.96 -18.18 10.59
CA PHE A 120 11.01 -18.59 9.18
C PHE A 120 12.18 -17.97 8.40
N ILE A 121 12.67 -16.80 8.80
CA ILE A 121 13.78 -16.14 8.11
C ILE A 121 15.10 -16.74 8.63
N THR A 122 15.64 -17.72 7.89
CA THR A 122 16.94 -18.36 8.17
C THR A 122 18.11 -17.75 7.38
N ALA A 123 17.99 -16.50 6.93
CA ALA A 123 19.05 -15.86 6.14
C ALA A 123 20.26 -15.52 7.02
N ASP A 124 21.44 -16.07 6.71
CA ASP A 124 22.72 -15.63 7.30
C ASP A 124 23.24 -14.42 6.51
N PRO A 125 23.22 -13.20 7.09
CA PRO A 125 23.68 -11.99 6.40
C PRO A 125 25.17 -12.01 6.05
N ARG A 126 25.92 -13.00 6.57
CA ARG A 126 27.39 -13.09 6.43
C ARG A 126 27.85 -13.97 5.26
N LYS A 127 26.95 -14.67 4.57
CA LYS A 127 27.31 -15.57 3.46
C LYS A 127 27.50 -14.90 2.09
N THR A 128 27.52 -13.57 2.02
CA THR A 128 27.69 -12.81 0.76
C THR A 128 28.99 -12.02 0.65
N ALA A 129 30.01 -12.30 1.49
CA ALA A 129 31.36 -11.76 1.27
C ALA A 129 32.18 -12.72 0.38
N PRO A 130 32.61 -12.30 -0.83
CA PRO A 130 33.64 -13.01 -1.60
C PRO A 130 35.03 -12.86 -0.96
#